data_AF-M1ZRN9-F1
#
_entry.id   AF-M1ZRN9-F1
#
_cell.length_a   1.000
_cell.length_b   1.000
_cell.length_c   1.000
_cell.angle_alpha   90.00
_cell.angle_beta   90.00
_cell.angle_gamma   90.00
#
_symmetry.space_group_name_H-M   'P 1'
#
loop_
_entity.id
_entity.type
_entity.pdbx_description
1 polymer ?
#
loop_
_entity_poly.entity_id
_entity_poly.type
_entity_poly.pdbx_seq_one_letter_code
_entity_poly.pdbx_strand_id
1 'polypeptide(L)' 'QEGDKVKAGNPIIKIDREFIKSQGYSLITPVLITNPDNVKSIEYKTGFNAKPGKDILIIYTNK' A
#
# COMPACT_ATOMS: atom_id res chain seq x y z
N GLN A 1 6.36 0.15 -15.40
CA GLN A 1 6.31 -1.23 -15.93
C GLN A 1 7.10 -2.14 -14.99
N GLU A 2 6.96 -3.45 -15.18
CA GLU A 2 7.76 -4.41 -14.41
C GLU A 2 9.26 -4.10 -14.56
N GLY A 3 10.02 -4.21 -13.47
CA GLY A 3 11.45 -3.91 -13.44
C GLY A 3 11.81 -2.43 -13.28
N ASP A 4 10.84 -1.50 -13.33
CA ASP A 4 11.13 -0.08 -13.14
C ASP A 4 11.58 0.24 -11.71
N LYS A 5 12.60 1.10 -11.60
CA LYS A 5 12.94 1.75 -10.34
C LYS A 5 11.96 2.88 -10.08
N VAL A 6 11.28 2.82 -8.93
CA VAL A 6 10.27 3.80 -8.53
C VAL A 6 10.66 4.52 -7.24
N LYS A 7 10.09 5.70 -7.04
CA LYS A 7 10.17 6.48 -5.81
C LYS A 7 8.78 6.62 -5.18
N ALA A 8 8.75 6.96 -3.89
CA ALA A 8 7.50 7.25 -3.19
C ALA A 8 6.67 8.31 -3.96
N GLY A 9 5.39 8.01 -4.20
CA GLY A 9 4.48 8.88 -4.95
C GLY A 9 4.46 8.65 -6.47
N ASN A 10 5.34 7.83 -7.05
CA ASN A 10 5.22 7.46 -8.46
C ASN A 10 3.98 6.57 -8.68
N PRO A 11 3.10 6.89 -9.63
CA PRO A 11 1.96 6.04 -9.97
C PRO A 11 2.43 4.70 -10.54
N ILE A 12 1.89 3.60 -10.01
CA ILE A 12 2.15 2.24 -10.49
C ILE A 12 1.03 1.77 -11.42
N ILE A 13 -0.22 1.99 -11.00
CA ILE A 13 -1.43 1.58 -11.72
C ILE A 13 -2.53 2.64 -11.56
N LYS A 14 -3.42 2.75 -12.54
CA LYS A 14 -4.67 3.51 -12.46
C LYS A 14 -5.83 2.54 -12.54
N ILE A 15 -6.84 2.74 -11.70
CA ILE A 15 -8.04 1.90 -11.64
C ILE A 15 -9.29 2.75 -11.82
N ASP A 16 -10.33 2.15 -12.40
CA ASP A 16 -11.68 2.70 -12.38
C ASP A 16 -12.43 2.18 -11.14
N ARG A 17 -12.54 3.03 -10.13
CA ARG A 17 -13.15 2.66 -8.84
C ARG A 17 -14.66 2.42 -8.96
N GLU A 18 -15.34 3.15 -9.83
CA GLU A 18 -16.79 3.05 -9.97
C GLU A 18 -17.16 1.80 -10.76
N PHE A 19 -16.39 1.48 -11.80
CA PHE A 19 -16.52 0.20 -12.49
C PHE A 19 -16.33 -0.99 -11.53
N ILE A 20 -15.23 -1.04 -10.77
CA ILE A 20 -14.95 -2.16 -9.84
C ILE A 20 -16.09 -2.33 -8.81
N LYS A 21 -16.57 -1.24 -8.21
CA LYS A 21 -17.73 -1.29 -7.30
C LYS A 21 -19.00 -1.76 -7.98
N SER A 22 -19.27 -1.31 -9.21
CA SER A 22 -20.46 -1.71 -9.97
C SER A 22 -20.50 -3.21 -10.27
N GLN A 23 -19.33 -3.86 -10.35
CA GLN A 23 -19.20 -5.30 -10.49
C GLN A 23 -19.32 -6.05 -9.15
N GLY A 24 -19.55 -5.34 -8.04
CA GLY A 24 -19.71 -5.92 -6.71
C GLY A 24 -18.41 -6.25 -5.99
N TYR A 25 -17.25 -5.81 -6.49
CA TYR A 25 -15.96 -6.08 -5.87
C TYR A 25 -15.61 -5.06 -4.79
N SER A 26 -14.92 -5.54 -3.75
CA SER A 26 -14.39 -4.68 -2.68
C SER A 26 -13.22 -3.82 -3.18
N LEU A 27 -13.16 -2.58 -2.69
CA LEU A 27 -12.01 -1.69 -2.90
C LEU A 27 -10.97 -1.77 -1.77
N ILE A 28 -11.10 -2.74 -0.87
CA ILE A 28 -10.07 -3.01 0.15
C ILE A 28 -8.82 -3.50 -0.57
N THR A 29 -7.73 -2.75 -0.47
CA THR A 29 -6.43 -3.10 -1.05
C THR A 29 -5.44 -3.41 0.07
N PRO A 30 -5.06 -4.68 0.28
CA PRO A 30 -4.05 -5.03 1.27
C PRO A 30 -2.66 -4.55 0.84
N VAL A 31 -1.84 -4.15 1.82
CA VAL A 31 -0.42 -3.84 1.64
C VAL A 31 0.37 -4.80 2.51
N LEU A 32 1.28 -5.56 1.91
CA LEU A 32 2.01 -6.65 2.57
C LEU A 32 3.51 -6.42 2.50
N ILE A 33 4.22 -6.79 3.58
CA ILE A 33 5.68 -6.98 3.56
C ILE A 33 5.91 -8.48 3.38
N THR A 34 6.42 -8.89 2.22
CA THR A 34 6.52 -10.31 1.82
C THR A 34 7.80 -11.01 2.28
N ASN A 35 8.76 -10.27 2.85
CA ASN A 35 10.00 -10.76 3.42
C ASN A 35 10.07 -10.53 4.95
N PRO A 36 9.15 -11.12 5.73
CA PRO A 36 9.01 -10.85 7.16
C PRO A 36 10.22 -11.27 7.99
N ASP A 37 11.01 -12.24 7.52
CA ASP A 37 12.23 -12.70 8.21
C ASP A 37 13.27 -11.59 8.38
N ASN A 38 13.24 -10.55 7.54
CA ASN A 38 14.14 -9.40 7.63
C ASN A 38 13.61 -8.30 8.57
N VAL A 39 12.39 -8.46 9.08
CA VAL A 39 11.70 -7.46 9.90
C VAL A 39 11.73 -7.89 11.36
N LYS A 40 12.09 -6.95 12.23
CA LYS A 40 12.17 -7.15 13.69
C LYS A 40 10.88 -6.71 14.41
N SER A 41 10.28 -5.61 13.97
CA SER A 41 9.01 -5.11 14.51
C SER A 41 8.19 -4.40 13.44
N ILE A 42 6.87 -4.39 13.61
CA ILE A 42 5.91 -3.70 12.75
C ILE A 42 4.88 -2.98 13.63
N GLU A 43 4.64 -1.71 13.32
CA GLU A 43 3.58 -0.88 13.90
C GLU A 43 2.67 -0.35 12.79
N TYR A 44 1.37 -0.35 13.03
CA TYR A 44 0.35 0.09 12.07
C TYR A 44 -0.31 1.38 12.56
N LYS A 45 -0.39 2.39 11.69
CA LYS A 45 -1.21 3.57 11.96
C LYS A 45 -2.63 3.31 11.46
N THR A 46 -3.63 3.49 12.33
CA THR A 46 -5.04 3.21 12.04
C THR A 46 -5.94 4.38 12.46
N GLY A 47 -7.21 4.34 12.05
CA GLY A 47 -8.22 5.32 12.48
C GLY A 47 -8.15 6.66 11.75
N PHE A 48 -7.55 6.72 10.56
CA PHE A 48 -7.43 7.95 9.78
C PHE A 48 -7.60 7.71 8.27
N ASN A 49 -7.91 8.78 7.54
CA ASN A 49 -7.95 8.79 6.07
C ASN A 49 -6.58 9.15 5.52
N ALA A 50 -5.89 8.18 4.92
CA ALA A 50 -4.54 8.37 4.40
C ALA A 50 -4.52 9.11 3.05
N LYS A 51 -3.53 9.98 2.88
CA LYS A 51 -3.20 10.71 1.64
C LYS A 51 -2.08 9.99 0.88
N PRO A 52 -2.30 9.63 -0.40
CA PRO A 52 -1.29 8.96 -1.23
C PRO A 52 0.04 9.71 -1.27
N GLY A 53 1.14 8.99 -1.13
CA GLY A 53 2.50 9.52 -1.23
C GLY A 53 2.92 10.46 -0.10
N LYS A 54 2.11 10.63 0.94
CA LYS A 54 2.41 11.52 2.08
C LYS A 54 2.36 10.79 3.42
N ASP A 55 1.25 10.10 3.69
CA ASP A 55 1.03 9.53 5.01
C ASP A 55 1.72 8.18 5.16
N ILE A 56 2.23 7.91 6.37
CA ILE A 56 2.89 6.66 6.74
C ILE A 56 1.83 5.69 7.28
N LEU A 57 1.71 4.52 6.68
CA LEU A 57 0.78 3.48 7.12
C LEU A 57 1.43 2.47 8.07
N ILE A 58 2.66 2.09 7.77
CA ILE A 58 3.41 1.03 8.46
C ILE A 58 4.78 1.58 8.82
N ILE A 59 5.16 1.44 10.09
CA ILE A 59 6.53 1.68 10.57
C ILE A 59 7.11 0.31 10.89
N TYR A 60 8.31 0.03 10.39
CA TYR A 60 8.98 -1.23 10.66
C TYR A 60 10.45 -1.00 10.98
N THR A 61 11.04 -1.94 11.72
CA THR A 61 12.49 -1.99 11.94
C THR A 61 13.07 -3.24 11.31
N ASN A 62 14.24 -3.12 10.71
CA ASN A 62 14.99 -4.27 10.21
C ASN A 62 15.66 -5.00 11.39
N LYS A 63 15.97 -6.28 11.18
CA LYS A 63 16.87 -7.01 12.07
C LYS A 63 18.29 -6.47 12.01
#